data_AF-A0A0J9EP31-F1
#
_entry.id   AF-A0A0J9EP31-F1
#
_cell.length_a   1.000
_cell.length_b   1.000
_cell.length_c   1.000
_cell.angle_alpha   90.00
_cell.angle_beta   90.00
_cell.angle_gamma   90.00
#
_symmetry.space_group_name_H-M   'P 1'
#
loop_
_entity.id
_entity.type
_entity.pdbx_description
1 polymer ?
#
loop_
_entity_poly.entity_id
_entity_poly.type
_entity_poly.pdbx_seq_one_letter_code
_entity_poly.pdbx_strand_id
1 'polypeptide(L)'
;MPSSAGSFVTFLIVCPTSFFLGIIFSMFPYDYPILWSTKPTPSDYYTFLETHLKFMHASPPLIPRILHIVMFLGLAGLIAKLYKPSESNMLFDGASLVLYMCGVIVYIANVVKGLRIVSSGEYGVPYMDDEPDQVLGREDSLKVMAASNTILALVLVGVLVLQAGQWYAERKEQQDADALSKKENEAKKEPPKVARQGSSSASSKKKHLVLYMCGVIVYIANVVKGLRIVSSGEYGVPYMDDEPDQVLGREDSLKVMAASNTILALVLVGVLVLQAGQWYAERKEQQDADALSKKENEAKKEPPKVARQGSSSASSKKKHIFVTG
;
A
#
# COMPACT_ATOMS: atom_id res chain seq x y z
N MET A 1 -16.93 -16.58 -10.36
CA MET A 1 -16.85 -15.18 -9.90
C MET A 1 -15.51 -14.99 -9.22
N PRO A 2 -14.54 -14.30 -9.81
CA PRO A 2 -13.24 -14.11 -9.17
C PRO A 2 -13.39 -13.12 -8.01
N SER A 3 -12.94 -13.52 -6.82
CA SER A 3 -13.23 -12.81 -5.58
C SER A 3 -12.42 -11.52 -5.47
N SER A 4 -13.11 -10.37 -5.49
CA SER A 4 -12.66 -9.02 -5.11
C SER A 4 -12.01 -8.92 -3.70
N ALA A 5 -11.91 -10.04 -2.97
CA ALA A 5 -11.13 -10.17 -1.74
C ALA A 5 -9.61 -10.19 -1.97
N GLY A 6 -9.13 -10.72 -3.09
CA GLY A 6 -7.69 -10.83 -3.37
C GLY A 6 -6.98 -9.47 -3.50
N SER A 7 -7.63 -8.50 -4.15
CA SER A 7 -7.06 -7.16 -4.38
C SER A 7 -6.82 -6.37 -3.09
N PHE A 8 -7.72 -6.48 -2.12
CA PHE A 8 -7.60 -5.80 -0.82
C PHE A 8 -6.46 -6.35 0.02
N VAL A 9 -6.34 -7.68 0.07
CA VAL A 9 -5.30 -8.31 0.88
C VAL A 9 -3.92 -8.02 0.28
N THR A 10 -3.79 -7.97 -1.06
CA THR A 10 -2.55 -7.50 -1.71
C THR A 10 -2.20 -6.07 -1.28
N PHE A 11 -3.17 -5.17 -1.15
CA PHE A 11 -2.93 -3.81 -0.68
C PHE A 11 -2.43 -3.78 0.78
N LEU A 12 -3.00 -4.62 1.65
CA LEU A 12 -2.55 -4.81 3.03
C LEU A 12 -1.11 -5.37 3.13
N ILE A 13 -0.56 -5.93 2.06
CA ILE A 13 0.85 -6.39 2.00
C ILE A 13 1.74 -5.27 1.44
N VAL A 14 1.35 -4.70 0.29
CA VAL A 14 2.15 -3.71 -0.45
C VAL A 14 2.35 -2.43 0.35
N CYS A 15 1.30 -1.92 1.02
CA CYS A 15 1.39 -0.67 1.77
C CYS A 15 2.38 -0.78 2.96
N PRO A 16 2.27 -1.77 3.87
CA PRO A 16 3.27 -1.98 4.92
C PRO A 16 4.69 -2.23 4.43
N THR A 17 4.85 -3.05 3.38
CA THR A 17 6.16 -3.36 2.80
C THR A 17 6.82 -2.10 2.23
N SER A 18 6.05 -1.25 1.57
CA SER A 18 6.54 0.02 1.01
C SER A 18 6.88 1.04 2.11
N PHE A 19 6.06 1.12 3.16
CA PHE A 19 6.32 1.97 4.32
C PHE A 19 7.64 1.59 5.01
N PHE A 20 7.85 0.30 5.26
CA PHE A 20 9.07 -0.17 5.90
C PHE A 20 10.30 0.05 5.00
N LEU A 21 10.17 -0.22 3.69
CA LEU A 21 11.21 0.08 2.71
C LEU A 21 11.57 1.58 2.69
N GLY A 22 10.58 2.47 2.86
CA GLY A 22 10.81 3.91 2.96
C GLY A 22 11.63 4.32 4.19
N ILE A 23 11.43 3.67 5.33
CA ILE A 23 12.25 3.87 6.55
C ILE A 23 13.69 3.41 6.31
N ILE A 24 13.88 2.26 5.66
CA ILE A 24 15.22 1.77 5.34
C ILE A 24 15.91 2.70 4.35
N PHE A 25 15.19 3.19 3.35
CA PHE A 25 15.73 4.14 2.38
C PHE A 25 16.16 5.46 3.02
N SER A 26 15.50 5.92 4.08
CA SER A 26 15.95 7.11 4.82
C SER A 26 17.23 6.90 5.63
N MET A 27 17.56 5.63 5.97
CA MET A 27 18.83 5.25 6.61
C MET A 27 19.98 5.09 5.60
N PHE A 28 19.67 4.89 4.31
CA PHE A 28 20.66 4.64 3.26
C PHE A 28 21.80 5.67 3.18
N PRO A 29 21.57 6.99 3.32
CA PRO A 29 22.66 7.97 3.32
C PRO A 29 23.68 7.79 4.46
N TYR A 30 23.25 7.21 5.58
CA TYR A 30 24.09 6.92 6.75
C TYR A 30 24.85 5.60 6.59
N ASP A 31 24.22 4.61 5.96
CA ASP A 31 24.83 3.30 5.68
C ASP A 31 25.83 3.38 4.51
N TYR A 32 25.64 4.34 3.59
CA TYR A 32 26.39 4.42 2.35
C TYR A 32 27.92 4.48 2.54
N PRO A 33 28.46 5.40 3.37
CA PRO A 33 29.90 5.56 3.53
C PRO A 33 30.60 4.40 4.25
N ILE A 34 29.83 3.50 4.86
CA ILE A 34 30.35 2.35 5.63
C ILE A 34 30.47 1.11 4.73
N LEU A 35 29.52 0.94 3.82
CA LEU A 35 29.39 -0.28 3.01
C LEU A 35 29.91 -0.13 1.58
N TRP A 36 29.75 1.06 0.96
CA TRP A 36 30.05 1.26 -0.46
C TRP A 36 31.10 2.34 -0.74
N SER A 37 31.67 2.97 0.31
CA SER A 37 32.80 3.88 0.13
C SER A 37 34.07 3.10 -0.22
N THR A 38 34.79 3.58 -1.23
CA THR A 38 36.12 3.05 -1.59
C THR A 38 37.23 3.53 -0.66
N LYS A 39 37.00 4.64 0.06
CA LYS A 39 37.93 5.17 1.07
C LYS A 39 37.57 4.59 2.44
N PRO A 40 38.56 4.29 3.29
CA PRO A 40 38.33 3.90 4.67
C PRO A 40 37.45 4.93 5.38
N THR A 41 36.37 4.47 6.00
CA THR A 41 35.45 5.33 6.75
C THR A 41 36.19 5.94 7.95
N PRO A 42 36.25 7.28 8.09
CA PRO A 42 36.91 7.92 9.22
C PRO A 42 36.28 7.53 10.55
N SER A 43 37.08 7.43 11.62
CA SER A 43 36.59 7.12 12.98
C SER A 43 35.49 8.09 13.44
N ASP A 44 35.62 9.37 13.10
CA ASP A 44 34.65 10.42 13.44
C ASP A 44 33.26 10.16 12.85
N TYR A 45 33.18 9.49 11.70
CA TYR A 45 31.91 9.13 11.07
C TYR A 45 31.17 8.07 11.89
N TYR A 46 31.87 7.11 12.49
CA TYR A 46 31.24 6.13 13.38
C TYR A 46 30.64 6.81 14.62
N THR A 47 31.32 7.83 15.18
CA THR A 47 30.78 8.63 16.29
C THR A 47 29.52 9.41 15.88
N PHE A 48 29.52 10.00 14.67
CA PHE A 48 28.35 10.66 14.10
C PHE A 48 27.17 9.68 13.94
N LEU A 49 27.44 8.51 13.36
CA LEU A 49 26.43 7.47 13.17
C LEU A 49 25.87 6.97 14.50
N GLU A 50 26.72 6.70 15.50
CA GLU A 50 26.25 6.31 16.83
C GLU A 50 25.32 7.36 17.44
N THR A 51 25.67 8.63 17.29
CA THR A 51 24.84 9.74 17.79
C THR A 51 23.47 9.72 17.12
N HIS A 52 23.43 9.49 15.80
CA HIS A 52 22.19 9.35 15.04
C HIS A 52 21.36 8.14 15.50
N LEU A 53 22.00 6.98 15.69
CA LEU A 53 21.32 5.74 16.11
C LEU A 53 20.82 5.79 17.55
N LYS A 54 21.59 6.41 18.46
CA LYS A 54 21.16 6.70 19.84
C LYS A 54 19.95 7.62 19.83
N PHE A 55 19.96 8.67 19.00
CA PHE A 55 18.81 9.55 18.82
C PHE A 55 17.58 8.78 18.31
N MET A 56 17.76 7.90 17.32
CA MET A 56 16.70 7.04 16.80
C MET A 56 16.14 6.08 17.86
N HIS A 57 16.99 5.44 18.66
CA HIS A 57 16.56 4.52 19.72
C HIS A 57 15.92 5.25 20.91
N ALA A 58 16.37 6.47 21.22
CA ALA A 58 15.78 7.34 22.25
C ALA A 58 14.48 8.02 21.80
N SER A 59 14.06 7.83 20.55
CA SER A 59 12.83 8.43 20.02
C SER A 59 11.59 7.97 20.79
N PRO A 60 10.52 8.78 20.84
CA PRO A 60 9.33 8.44 21.60
C PRO A 60 8.80 7.05 21.25
N PRO A 61 8.40 6.23 22.24
CA PRO A 61 8.06 4.82 22.04
C PRO A 61 6.84 4.60 21.13
N LEU A 62 6.14 5.67 20.74
CA LEU A 62 5.09 5.65 19.73
C LEU A 62 5.61 5.23 18.35
N ILE A 63 6.79 5.73 17.94
CA ILE A 63 7.37 5.50 16.60
C ILE A 63 7.64 4.00 16.36
N PRO A 64 8.41 3.29 17.20
CA PRO A 64 8.62 1.86 17.02
C PRO A 64 7.31 1.06 17.17
N ARG A 65 6.35 1.51 17.98
CA ARG A 65 5.03 0.84 18.08
C ARG A 65 4.25 0.90 16.76
N ILE A 66 4.24 2.04 16.08
CA ILE A 66 3.60 2.17 14.76
C ILE A 66 4.29 1.23 13.76
N LEU A 67 5.62 1.17 13.75
CA LEU A 67 6.37 0.26 12.88
C LEU A 67 5.97 -1.20 13.11
N HIS A 68 5.91 -1.66 14.37
CA HIS A 68 5.49 -3.03 14.68
C HIS A 68 4.04 -3.32 14.27
N ILE A 69 3.11 -2.37 14.44
CA ILE A 69 1.72 -2.52 13.98
C ILE A 69 1.68 -2.68 12.45
N VAL A 70 2.41 -1.83 11.72
CA VAL A 70 2.47 -1.89 10.26
C VAL A 70 3.08 -3.22 9.80
N MET A 71 4.18 -3.67 10.41
CA MET A 71 4.76 -4.99 10.12
C MET A 71 3.78 -6.14 10.40
N PHE A 72 3.04 -6.07 11.51
CA PHE A 72 2.03 -7.08 11.82
C PHE A 72 0.89 -7.09 10.79
N LEU A 73 0.45 -5.93 10.30
CA LEU A 73 -0.55 -5.84 9.22
C LEU A 73 -0.05 -6.49 7.92
N GLY A 74 1.21 -6.26 7.56
CA GLY A 74 1.82 -6.91 6.39
C GLY A 74 1.86 -8.43 6.51
N LEU A 75 2.26 -8.93 7.69
CA LEU A 75 2.27 -10.36 8.00
C LEU A 75 0.85 -10.96 7.99
N ALA A 76 -0.11 -10.28 8.62
CA ALA A 76 -1.51 -10.70 8.63
C ALA A 76 -2.10 -10.77 7.22
N GLY A 77 -1.74 -9.84 6.34
CA GLY A 77 -2.11 -9.87 4.92
C GLY A 77 -1.58 -11.11 4.21
N LEU A 78 -0.30 -11.44 4.39
CA LEU A 78 0.32 -12.63 3.80
C LEU A 78 -0.33 -13.93 4.30
N ILE A 79 -0.57 -14.03 5.61
CA ILE A 79 -1.25 -15.20 6.21
C ILE A 79 -2.70 -15.31 5.70
N ALA A 80 -3.42 -14.19 5.60
CA ALA A 80 -4.80 -14.18 5.12
C ALA A 80 -4.91 -14.65 3.65
N LYS A 81 -3.93 -14.29 2.80
CA LYS A 81 -3.86 -14.81 1.43
C LYS A 81 -3.61 -16.31 1.39
N LEU A 82 -2.79 -16.83 2.29
CA LEU A 82 -2.44 -18.26 2.31
C LEU A 82 -3.61 -19.16 2.73
N TYR A 83 -4.64 -18.62 3.40
CA TYR A 83 -5.78 -19.41 3.91
C TYR A 83 -6.76 -19.89 2.80
N LYS A 84 -6.78 -19.26 1.62
CA LYS A 84 -7.57 -19.74 0.45
C LYS A 84 -6.70 -19.80 -0.81
N PRO A 85 -5.85 -20.83 -0.94
CA PRO A 85 -4.94 -20.92 -2.07
C PRO A 85 -5.62 -21.43 -3.35
N SER A 86 -5.39 -20.76 -4.47
CA SER A 86 -5.33 -21.41 -5.79
C SER A 86 -3.90 -21.94 -6.02
N GLU A 87 -3.72 -23.02 -6.79
CA GLU A 87 -2.40 -23.68 -6.92
C GLU A 87 -1.27 -22.73 -7.38
N SER A 88 -1.57 -21.79 -8.29
CA SER A 88 -0.59 -20.77 -8.74
C SER A 88 -0.27 -19.74 -7.66
N ASN A 89 -1.25 -19.35 -6.84
CA ASN A 89 -1.05 -18.36 -5.78
C ASN A 89 -0.17 -18.91 -4.64
N MET A 90 -0.18 -20.22 -4.37
CA MET A 90 0.65 -20.80 -3.29
C MET A 90 2.14 -20.54 -3.45
N LEU A 91 2.67 -20.62 -4.68
CA LEU A 91 4.11 -20.45 -4.89
C LEU A 91 4.54 -19.01 -4.60
N PHE A 92 3.79 -18.05 -5.11
CA PHE A 92 4.12 -16.63 -4.95
C PHE A 92 3.77 -16.09 -3.55
N ASP A 93 2.64 -16.50 -2.96
CA ASP A 93 2.26 -16.11 -1.59
C ASP A 93 3.12 -16.80 -0.53
N GLY A 94 3.44 -18.08 -0.74
CA GLY A 94 4.35 -18.83 0.13
C GLY A 94 5.77 -18.25 0.09
N ALA A 95 6.32 -17.99 -1.10
CA ALA A 95 7.62 -17.34 -1.24
C ALA A 95 7.64 -15.95 -0.60
N SER A 96 6.58 -15.14 -0.82
CA SER A 96 6.46 -13.81 -0.21
C SER A 96 6.40 -13.89 1.32
N LEU A 97 5.71 -14.88 1.89
CA LEU A 97 5.64 -15.09 3.33
C LEU A 97 7.00 -15.47 3.92
N VAL A 98 7.72 -16.40 3.29
CA VAL A 98 9.06 -16.80 3.75
C VAL A 98 10.04 -15.63 3.68
N LEU A 99 10.03 -14.87 2.58
CA LEU A 99 10.87 -13.68 2.44
C LEU A 99 10.53 -12.64 3.50
N TYR A 100 9.23 -12.37 3.73
CA TYR A 100 8.79 -11.43 4.76
C TYR A 100 9.23 -11.86 6.16
N MET A 101 9.10 -13.15 6.49
CA MET A 101 9.55 -13.70 7.78
C MET A 101 11.06 -13.60 7.95
N CYS A 102 11.84 -13.84 6.89
CA CYS A 102 13.28 -13.59 6.89
C CYS A 102 13.59 -12.13 7.25
N GLY A 103 12.87 -11.18 6.65
CA GLY A 103 12.97 -9.76 6.99
C GLY A 103 12.67 -9.47 8.47
N VAL A 104 11.57 -10.01 9.01
CA VAL A 104 11.21 -9.85 10.44
C VAL A 104 12.31 -10.41 11.35
N ILE A 105 12.88 -11.57 11.03
CA ILE A 105 13.97 -12.18 11.81
C ILE A 105 15.20 -11.28 11.78
N VAL A 106 15.64 -10.80 10.61
CA VAL A 106 16.79 -9.89 10.48
C VAL A 106 16.56 -8.59 11.24
N TYR A 107 15.34 -8.03 11.18
CA TYR A 107 14.99 -6.84 11.94
C TYR A 107 15.12 -7.06 13.46
N ILE A 108 14.56 -8.15 14.00
CA ILE A 108 14.63 -8.43 15.45
C ILE A 108 16.06 -8.76 15.87
N ALA A 109 16.71 -9.70 15.18
CA ALA A 109 18.00 -10.24 15.56
C ALA A 109 19.15 -9.24 15.37
N ASN A 110 19.08 -8.38 14.34
CA ASN A 110 20.20 -7.52 13.98
C ASN A 110 19.90 -6.04 14.22
N VAL A 111 18.74 -5.53 13.82
CA VAL A 111 18.42 -4.10 13.93
C VAL A 111 18.04 -3.73 15.36
N VAL A 112 17.09 -4.44 15.97
CA VAL A 112 16.67 -4.16 17.36
C VAL A 112 17.81 -4.44 18.34
N LYS A 113 18.51 -5.57 18.17
CA LYS A 113 19.69 -5.89 19.01
C LYS A 113 20.81 -4.87 18.80
N GLY A 114 21.12 -4.51 17.55
CA GLY A 114 22.13 -3.50 17.22
C GLY A 114 21.85 -2.14 17.85
N LEU A 115 20.60 -1.64 17.77
CA LEU A 115 20.20 -0.38 18.39
C LEU A 115 20.34 -0.38 19.93
N ARG A 116 20.08 -1.53 20.58
CA ARG A 116 20.29 -1.69 22.02
C ARG A 116 21.77 -1.64 22.39
N ILE A 117 22.62 -2.36 21.65
CA ILE A 117 24.08 -2.36 21.86
C ILE A 117 24.63 -0.94 21.69
N VAL A 118 24.32 -0.28 20.57
CA VAL A 118 24.75 1.09 20.30
C VAL A 118 24.28 2.07 21.40
N SER A 119 23.06 1.88 21.91
CA SER A 119 22.53 2.73 23.00
C SER A 119 23.20 2.48 24.34
N SER A 120 23.52 1.23 24.66
CA SER A 120 24.29 0.89 25.87
C SER A 120 25.74 1.35 25.78
N GLY A 121 26.31 1.44 24.58
CA GLY A 121 27.74 1.68 24.35
C GLY A 121 28.62 0.48 24.75
N GLU A 122 28.01 -0.63 25.13
CA GLU A 122 28.65 -1.86 25.55
C GLU A 122 28.95 -2.74 24.33
N TYR A 123 30.00 -2.36 23.60
CA TYR A 123 30.54 -3.19 22.52
C TYR A 123 31.49 -4.24 23.09
N GLY A 124 31.55 -5.41 22.47
CA GLY A 124 32.50 -6.43 22.89
C GLY A 124 32.14 -7.16 24.19
N VAL A 125 30.91 -7.01 24.69
CA VAL A 125 30.44 -7.67 25.92
C VAL A 125 29.45 -8.76 25.53
N PRO A 126 29.70 -10.03 25.90
CA PRO A 126 28.75 -11.11 25.62
C PRO A 126 27.47 -10.88 26.43
N TYR A 127 26.32 -10.80 25.75
CA TYR A 127 25.02 -10.88 26.41
C TYR A 127 24.77 -12.33 26.88
N MET A 128 23.77 -12.51 27.76
CA MET A 128 23.46 -13.78 28.45
C MET A 128 23.29 -15.01 27.54
N ASP A 129 23.11 -14.83 26.22
CA ASP A 129 22.94 -15.91 25.23
C ASP A 129 23.91 -15.81 24.02
N ASP A 130 24.96 -14.99 24.10
CA ASP A 130 25.88 -14.76 22.96
C ASP A 130 27.09 -15.71 23.00
N GLU A 131 27.29 -16.42 21.89
CA GLU A 131 28.52 -17.17 21.63
C GLU A 131 29.73 -16.22 21.52
N PRO A 132 30.95 -16.63 21.93
CA PRO A 132 32.13 -15.77 21.92
C PRO A 132 32.47 -15.20 20.53
N ASP A 133 32.13 -15.92 19.46
CA ASP A 133 32.33 -15.47 18.07
C ASP A 133 31.32 -14.39 17.61
N GLN A 134 30.24 -14.15 18.37
CA GLN A 134 29.23 -13.12 18.07
C GLN A 134 29.53 -11.77 18.73
N VAL A 135 30.61 -11.70 19.50
CA VAL A 135 31.04 -10.50 20.21
C VAL A 135 31.75 -9.55 19.23
N LEU A 136 30.99 -8.62 18.68
CA LEU A 136 31.49 -7.66 17.70
C LEU A 136 32.09 -6.42 18.35
N GLY A 137 33.18 -5.92 17.76
CA GLY A 137 33.72 -4.60 18.06
C GLY A 137 32.76 -3.49 17.61
N ARG A 138 33.05 -2.25 18.01
CA ARG A 138 32.24 -1.07 17.71
C ARG A 138 31.95 -0.91 16.22
N GLU A 139 33.00 -0.87 15.40
CA GLU A 139 32.86 -0.64 13.95
C GLU A 139 32.17 -1.80 13.25
N ASP A 140 32.46 -3.03 13.65
CA ASP A 140 31.86 -4.22 13.05
C ASP A 140 30.38 -4.35 13.42
N SER A 141 30.00 -3.98 14.64
CA SER A 141 28.59 -3.89 15.06
C SER A 141 27.81 -2.90 14.18
N LEU A 142 28.39 -1.73 13.91
CA LEU A 142 27.77 -0.70 13.07
C LEU A 142 27.70 -1.14 11.60
N LYS A 143 28.74 -1.80 11.06
CA LYS A 143 28.75 -2.39 9.72
C LYS A 143 27.70 -3.48 9.56
N VAL A 144 27.58 -4.39 10.54
CA VAL A 144 26.60 -5.48 10.52
C VAL A 144 25.18 -4.93 10.54
N MET A 145 24.93 -3.87 11.31
CA MET A 145 23.62 -3.23 11.33
C MET A 145 23.30 -2.53 10.00
N ALA A 146 24.25 -1.79 9.41
CA ALA A 146 24.10 -1.20 8.07
C ALA A 146 23.85 -2.28 7.00
N ALA A 147 24.60 -3.39 7.05
CA ALA A 147 24.41 -4.52 6.14
C ALA A 147 23.02 -5.15 6.32
N SER A 148 22.52 -5.21 7.55
CA SER A 148 21.17 -5.73 7.86
C SER A 148 20.07 -4.86 7.27
N ASN A 149 20.21 -3.53 7.28
CA ASN A 149 19.30 -2.62 6.57
C ASN A 149 19.28 -2.89 5.06
N THR A 150 20.45 -3.15 4.47
CA THR A 150 20.57 -3.49 3.04
C THR A 150 19.89 -4.82 2.72
N ILE A 151 20.11 -5.84 3.54
CA ILE A 151 19.47 -7.16 3.39
C ILE A 151 17.95 -7.02 3.51
N LEU A 152 17.46 -6.27 4.50
CA LEU A 152 16.05 -5.95 4.67
C LEU A 152 15.47 -5.26 3.42
N ALA A 153 16.17 -4.28 2.84
CA ALA A 153 15.72 -3.62 1.61
C ALA A 153 15.56 -4.62 0.46
N LEU A 154 16.55 -5.48 0.22
CA LEU A 154 16.50 -6.49 -0.84
C LEU A 154 15.37 -7.49 -0.65
N VAL A 155 15.18 -7.96 0.57
CA VAL A 155 14.11 -8.89 0.94
C VAL A 155 12.73 -8.26 0.74
N LEU A 156 12.52 -7.02 1.19
CA LEU A 156 11.24 -6.31 1.02
C LEU A 156 10.95 -5.96 -0.45
N VAL A 157 11.98 -5.59 -1.23
CA VAL A 157 11.85 -5.43 -2.69
C VAL A 157 11.46 -6.76 -3.33
N GLY A 158 12.05 -7.88 -2.89
CA GLY A 158 11.67 -9.21 -3.33
C GLY A 158 10.18 -9.51 -3.08
N VAL A 159 9.65 -9.15 -1.91
CA VAL A 159 8.21 -9.25 -1.62
C VAL A 159 7.39 -8.42 -2.59
N LEU A 160 7.76 -7.16 -2.84
CA LEU A 160 7.04 -6.31 -3.80
C LEU A 160 7.06 -6.86 -5.23
N VAL A 161 8.21 -7.38 -5.67
CA VAL A 161 8.36 -8.01 -6.99
C VAL A 161 7.47 -9.24 -7.11
N LEU A 162 7.41 -10.09 -6.07
CA LEU A 162 6.55 -11.28 -6.06
C LEU A 162 5.06 -10.88 -6.08
N GLN A 163 4.65 -9.87 -5.31
CA GLN A 163 3.27 -9.38 -5.33
C GLN A 163 2.89 -8.74 -6.67
N ALA A 164 3.82 -8.02 -7.31
CA ALA A 164 3.63 -7.50 -8.67
C ALA A 164 3.58 -8.62 -9.73
N GLY A 165 4.39 -9.66 -9.56
CA GLY A 165 4.40 -10.86 -10.40
C GLY A 165 3.06 -11.59 -10.36
N GLN A 166 2.48 -11.77 -9.17
CA GLN A 166 1.13 -12.31 -9.02
C GLN A 166 0.09 -11.45 -9.73
N TRP A 167 0.12 -10.14 -9.51
CA TRP A 167 -0.83 -9.22 -10.15
C TRP A 167 -0.76 -9.32 -11.68
N TYR A 168 0.45 -9.45 -12.24
CA TYR A 168 0.64 -9.64 -13.67
C TYR A 168 0.10 -11.00 -14.15
N ALA A 169 0.39 -12.09 -13.42
CA ALA A 169 -0.08 -13.44 -13.73
C ALA A 169 -1.62 -13.52 -13.70
N GLU A 170 -2.24 -13.02 -12.63
CA GLU A 170 -3.70 -12.96 -12.45
C GLU A 170 -4.37 -12.14 -13.57
N ARG A 171 -3.76 -11.01 -13.96
CA ARG A 171 -4.31 -10.14 -15.01
C ARG A 171 -4.23 -10.78 -16.40
N LYS A 172 -3.19 -11.57 -16.67
CA LYS A 172 -3.07 -12.33 -17.92
C LYS A 172 -4.11 -13.44 -17.98
N GLU A 173 -4.27 -14.20 -16.90
CA GLU A 173 -5.29 -15.25 -16.80
C GLU A 173 -6.72 -14.70 -16.97
N GLN A 174 -7.00 -13.52 -16.40
CA GLN A 174 -8.27 -12.82 -16.61
C GLN A 174 -8.50 -12.41 -18.07
N GLN A 175 -7.48 -11.87 -18.75
CA GLN A 175 -7.59 -11.49 -20.16
C GLN A 175 -7.87 -12.70 -21.05
N ASP A 176 -7.20 -13.82 -20.78
CA ASP A 176 -7.39 -15.07 -21.53
C ASP A 176 -8.80 -15.65 -21.30
N ALA A 177 -9.31 -15.62 -20.06
CA ALA A 177 -10.66 -16.04 -19.72
C ALA A 177 -11.75 -15.13 -20.34
N ASP A 178 -11.55 -13.82 -20.31
CA ASP A 178 -12.46 -12.84 -20.92
C ASP A 178 -12.51 -13.00 -22.44
N ALA A 179 -11.35 -13.24 -23.09
CA ALA A 179 -11.29 -13.51 -24.51
C ALA A 179 -12.02 -14.80 -24.90
N LEU A 180 -11.92 -15.86 -24.06
CA LEU A 180 -12.63 -17.12 -24.28
C LEU A 180 -14.14 -16.94 -24.14
N SER A 181 -14.59 -16.26 -23.08
CA SER A 181 -16.01 -16.00 -22.82
C SER A 181 -16.64 -15.09 -23.87
N LYS A 182 -15.87 -14.12 -24.40
CA LYS A 182 -16.32 -13.25 -25.49
C LYS A 182 -16.49 -14.02 -26.79
N LYS A 183 -15.54 -14.91 -27.13
CA LYS A 183 -15.65 -15.82 -28.29
C LYS A 183 -16.84 -16.78 -28.17
N GLU A 184 -17.13 -17.29 -26.96
CA GLU A 184 -18.29 -18.17 -26.75
C GLU A 184 -19.63 -17.42 -26.86
N ASN A 185 -19.68 -16.16 -26.41
CA ASN A 185 -20.85 -15.30 -26.54
C ASN A 185 -21.08 -14.79 -27.98
N GLU A 186 -20.01 -14.53 -28.72
CA GLU A 186 -20.05 -14.17 -30.16
C GLU A 186 -20.45 -15.39 -31.01
N ALA A 187 -19.97 -16.60 -30.70
CA ALA A 187 -20.42 -17.83 -31.35
C ALA A 187 -21.90 -18.17 -31.11
N LYS A 188 -22.51 -17.56 -30.08
CA LYS A 188 -23.95 -17.69 -29.77
C LYS A 188 -24.81 -16.53 -30.32
N LYS A 189 -24.26 -15.49 -30.96
CA LYS A 189 -25.04 -14.35 -31.53
C LYS A 189 -24.35 -13.62 -32.69
N GLU A 190 -25.01 -13.50 -33.86
CA GLU A 190 -24.84 -12.38 -34.84
C GLU A 190 -26.10 -12.14 -35.72
N PRO A 191 -26.38 -10.93 -36.27
CA PRO A 191 -25.97 -9.56 -35.91
C PRO A 191 -27.20 -8.58 -35.77
N PRO A 192 -27.07 -7.24 -35.79
CA PRO A 192 -26.64 -6.36 -34.70
C PRO A 192 -27.75 -5.39 -34.22
N LYS A 193 -27.65 -4.85 -32.99
CA LYS A 193 -28.27 -3.56 -32.63
C LYS A 193 -27.31 -2.65 -31.86
N VAL A 194 -27.32 -1.41 -32.32
CA VAL A 194 -26.49 -0.25 -32.01
C VAL A 194 -26.76 0.32 -30.61
N ALA A 195 -25.76 1.05 -30.11
CA ALA A 195 -25.74 1.98 -28.96
C ALA A 195 -25.43 1.31 -27.60
N ARG A 196 -24.61 1.89 -26.71
CA ARG A 196 -24.19 3.28 -26.56
C ARG A 196 -22.87 3.30 -25.77
N GLN A 197 -21.93 4.14 -26.17
CA GLN A 197 -20.77 4.51 -25.35
C GLN A 197 -21.25 5.09 -24.02
N GLY A 198 -20.77 4.49 -22.92
CA GLY A 198 -20.85 5.04 -21.58
C GLY A 198 -19.43 5.18 -21.02
N SER A 199 -18.75 6.26 -21.37
CA SER A 199 -17.50 6.66 -20.74
C SER A 199 -17.79 7.24 -19.36
N SER A 200 -17.42 6.57 -18.27
CA SER A 200 -17.27 7.24 -16.97
C SER A 200 -16.43 6.45 -15.97
N SER A 201 -15.11 6.38 -16.17
CA SER A 201 -14.18 6.13 -15.06
C SER A 201 -12.84 6.87 -15.18
N ALA A 202 -12.64 7.65 -16.24
CA ALA A 202 -11.42 8.43 -16.47
C ALA A 202 -11.35 9.75 -15.66
N SER A 203 -12.46 10.20 -15.06
CA SER A 203 -12.50 11.49 -14.34
C SER A 203 -11.88 11.42 -12.94
N SER A 204 -12.01 10.30 -12.23
CA SER A 204 -11.49 10.16 -10.86
C SER A 204 -9.97 9.91 -10.82
N LYS A 205 -9.43 9.09 -11.75
CA LYS A 205 -7.98 8.85 -11.85
C LYS A 205 -7.18 10.12 -12.14
N LYS A 206 -7.74 11.06 -12.92
CA LYS A 206 -7.08 12.34 -13.19
C LYS A 206 -6.97 13.23 -11.94
N LYS A 207 -7.99 13.23 -11.07
CA LYS A 207 -7.98 14.04 -9.84
C LYS A 207 -6.95 13.54 -8.82
N HIS A 208 -6.82 12.21 -8.66
CA HIS A 208 -5.80 11.60 -7.80
C HIS A 208 -4.37 11.84 -8.31
N LEU A 209 -4.16 11.71 -9.62
CA LEU A 209 -2.86 11.99 -10.23
C LEU A 209 -2.49 13.47 -10.07
N VAL A 210 -3.44 14.40 -10.23
CA VAL A 210 -3.21 15.84 -10.05
C VAL A 210 -2.88 16.18 -8.60
N LEU A 211 -3.59 15.62 -7.60
CA LEU A 211 -3.29 15.85 -6.19
C LEU A 211 -1.91 15.29 -5.80
N TYR A 212 -1.59 14.08 -6.27
CA TYR A 212 -0.30 13.43 -6.03
C TYR A 212 0.85 14.22 -6.67
N MET A 213 0.69 14.63 -7.94
CA MET A 213 1.68 15.45 -8.64
C MET A 213 1.86 16.82 -7.96
N CYS A 214 0.78 17.45 -7.49
CA CYS A 214 0.87 18.72 -6.77
C CYS A 214 1.62 18.57 -5.44
N GLY A 215 1.34 17.52 -4.67
CA GLY A 215 2.07 17.18 -3.45
C GLY A 215 3.55 16.88 -3.69
N VAL A 216 3.88 16.14 -4.76
CA VAL A 216 5.26 15.85 -5.16
C VAL A 216 5.99 17.11 -5.62
N ILE A 217 5.34 17.99 -6.38
CA ILE A 217 5.95 19.26 -6.83
C ILE A 217 6.23 20.19 -5.64
N VAL A 218 5.29 20.33 -4.70
CA VAL A 218 5.49 21.12 -3.48
C VAL A 218 6.59 20.52 -2.61
N TYR A 219 6.65 19.18 -2.49
CA TYR A 219 7.72 18.49 -1.78
C TYR A 219 9.08 18.73 -2.43
N ILE A 220 9.20 18.54 -3.75
CA ILE A 220 10.46 18.79 -4.48
C ILE A 220 10.86 20.25 -4.32
N ALA A 221 9.93 21.19 -4.50
CA ALA A 221 10.23 22.62 -4.37
C ALA A 221 10.72 23.00 -2.97
N ASN A 222 10.10 22.48 -1.90
CA ASN A 222 10.44 22.86 -0.53
C ASN A 222 11.62 22.06 0.03
N VAL A 223 11.66 20.75 -0.19
CA VAL A 223 12.71 19.88 0.34
C VAL A 223 14.00 20.02 -0.45
N VAL A 224 13.97 20.13 -1.79
CA VAL A 224 15.21 20.32 -2.55
C VAL A 224 15.81 21.70 -2.29
N LYS A 225 14.98 22.75 -2.17
CA LYS A 225 15.47 24.08 -1.74
C LYS A 225 16.06 24.01 -0.33
N GLY A 226 15.34 23.42 0.63
CA GLY A 226 15.83 23.29 2.01
C GLY A 226 17.11 22.44 2.13
N LEU A 227 17.21 21.34 1.40
CA LEU A 227 18.39 20.47 1.39
C LEU A 227 19.60 21.18 0.79
N ARG A 228 19.40 21.98 -0.26
CA ARG A 228 20.46 22.79 -0.89
C ARG A 228 20.96 23.88 0.05
N ILE A 229 20.07 24.58 0.77
CA ILE A 229 20.44 25.60 1.76
C ILE A 229 21.24 24.99 2.92
N VAL A 230 20.78 23.85 3.44
CA VAL A 230 21.49 23.13 4.52
C VAL A 230 22.84 22.62 4.05
N SER A 231 22.94 22.17 2.80
CA SER A 231 24.18 21.65 2.20
C SER A 231 25.17 22.74 1.79
N SER A 232 24.73 23.94 1.42
CA SER A 232 25.62 25.05 1.03
C SER A 232 26.13 25.83 2.24
N GLY A 233 25.44 25.76 3.38
CA GLY A 233 25.80 26.53 4.58
C GLY A 233 25.53 28.04 4.45
N GLU A 234 24.96 28.48 3.32
CA GLU A 234 24.62 29.86 3.03
C GLU A 234 23.23 30.19 3.59
N TYR A 235 23.14 30.23 4.91
CA TYR A 235 21.96 30.75 5.59
C TYR A 235 21.97 32.27 5.50
N GLY A 236 20.89 32.89 5.02
CA GLY A 236 20.80 34.36 4.99
C GLY A 236 21.13 35.03 3.65
N VAL A 237 21.42 34.27 2.58
CA VAL A 237 21.77 34.85 1.27
C VAL A 237 20.55 34.83 0.35
N PRO A 238 20.03 36.00 -0.08
CA PRO A 238 18.88 36.07 -0.98
C PRO A 238 19.26 35.55 -2.38
N TYR A 239 18.45 34.65 -2.95
CA TYR A 239 18.56 34.34 -4.39
C TYR A 239 18.15 35.55 -5.23
N MET A 240 18.57 35.58 -6.50
CA MET A 240 18.26 36.67 -7.43
C MET A 240 16.76 36.96 -7.62
N ASP A 241 15.86 36.08 -7.17
CA ASP A 241 14.40 36.21 -7.29
C ASP A 241 13.66 36.25 -5.93
N ASP A 242 14.35 36.27 -4.79
CA ASP A 242 13.71 36.24 -3.47
C ASP A 242 13.45 37.66 -2.91
N GLU A 243 12.21 37.94 -2.48
CA GLU A 243 11.89 39.15 -1.70
C GLU A 243 12.61 39.11 -0.33
N PRO A 244 13.05 40.26 0.22
CA PRO A 244 13.94 40.34 1.39
C PRO A 244 13.38 39.69 2.67
N ASP A 245 12.08 39.46 2.73
CA ASP A 245 11.32 38.84 3.83
C ASP A 245 11.17 37.31 3.70
N GLN A 246 11.68 36.69 2.63
CA GLN A 246 11.70 35.22 2.44
C GLN A 246 13.01 34.53 2.87
N VAL A 247 13.98 35.27 3.38
CA VAL A 247 15.26 34.72 3.80
C VAL A 247 15.11 34.02 5.16
N LEU A 248 14.73 32.74 5.15
CA LEU A 248 14.60 31.95 6.37
C LEU A 248 15.97 31.66 7.00
N GLY A 249 16.10 31.96 8.30
CA GLY A 249 17.24 31.50 9.09
C GLY A 249 17.33 29.98 9.19
N ARG A 250 18.45 29.45 9.69
CA ARG A 250 18.68 27.99 9.84
C ARG A 250 17.56 27.29 10.61
N GLU A 251 17.10 27.88 11.71
CA GLU A 251 16.05 27.28 12.54
C GLU A 251 14.70 27.23 11.80
N ASP A 252 14.33 28.31 11.14
CA ASP A 252 13.05 28.38 10.43
C ASP A 252 13.08 27.48 9.19
N SER A 253 14.22 27.39 8.49
CA SER A 253 14.42 26.45 7.39
C SER A 253 14.22 24.99 7.85
N LEU A 254 14.75 24.63 9.02
CA LEU A 254 14.56 23.30 9.61
C LEU A 254 13.10 23.06 10.03
N LYS A 255 12.43 24.05 10.63
CA LYS A 255 11.00 23.96 10.99
C LYS A 255 10.13 23.77 9.75
N VAL A 256 10.40 24.50 8.66
CA VAL A 256 9.67 24.36 7.39
C VAL A 256 9.87 22.98 6.78
N MET A 257 11.08 22.43 6.84
CA MET A 257 11.36 21.07 6.36
C MET A 257 10.63 20.01 7.20
N ALA A 258 10.63 20.14 8.53
CA ALA A 258 9.91 19.23 9.43
C ALA A 258 8.38 19.31 9.25
N ALA A 259 7.84 20.53 9.10
CA ALA A 259 6.43 20.75 8.81
C ALA A 259 6.04 20.15 7.45
N SER A 260 6.90 20.30 6.44
CA SER A 260 6.69 19.72 5.09
C SER A 260 6.62 18.20 5.13
N ASN A 261 7.50 17.54 5.89
CA ASN A 261 7.46 16.07 6.07
C ASN A 261 6.17 15.61 6.75
N THR A 262 5.68 16.38 7.73
CA THR A 262 4.41 16.09 8.43
C THR A 262 3.22 16.26 7.50
N ILE A 263 3.19 17.33 6.70
CA ILE A 263 2.15 17.58 5.70
C ILE A 263 2.15 16.47 4.65
N LEU A 264 3.33 16.05 4.17
CA LEU A 264 3.44 14.94 3.21
C LEU A 264 2.88 13.65 3.79
N ALA A 265 3.21 13.33 5.05
CA ALA A 265 2.67 12.16 5.72
C ALA A 265 1.14 12.20 5.78
N LEU A 266 0.54 13.35 6.14
CA LEU A 266 -0.91 13.51 6.16
C LEU A 266 -1.55 13.39 4.77
N VAL A 267 -0.92 13.95 3.73
CA VAL A 267 -1.40 13.82 2.35
C VAL A 267 -1.37 12.36 1.88
N LEU A 268 -0.29 11.63 2.17
CA LEU A 268 -0.17 10.21 1.83
C LEU A 268 -1.20 9.36 2.59
N VAL A 269 -1.44 9.64 3.87
CA VAL A 269 -2.53 9.03 4.64
C VAL A 269 -3.88 9.36 4.00
N GLY A 270 -4.11 10.59 3.56
CA GLY A 270 -5.30 10.99 2.82
C GLY A 270 -5.50 10.19 1.53
N VAL A 271 -4.42 9.95 0.77
CA VAL A 271 -4.47 9.08 -0.42
C VAL A 271 -4.84 7.65 -0.05
N LEU A 272 -4.27 7.08 1.02
CA LEU A 272 -4.62 5.75 1.51
C LEU A 272 -6.11 5.66 1.91
N VAL A 273 -6.63 6.66 2.63
CA VAL A 273 -8.04 6.71 3.04
C VAL A 273 -8.95 6.79 1.82
N LEU A 274 -8.60 7.58 0.81
CA LEU A 274 -9.38 7.68 -0.41
C LEU A 274 -9.34 6.38 -1.21
N GLN A 275 -8.18 5.72 -1.31
CA GLN A 275 -8.05 4.41 -1.96
C GLN A 275 -8.90 3.35 -1.26
N ALA A 276 -8.89 3.32 0.08
CA ALA A 276 -9.74 2.44 0.88
C ALA A 276 -11.24 2.78 0.68
N GLY A 277 -11.58 4.07 0.57
CA GLY A 277 -12.94 4.54 0.28
C GLY A 277 -13.43 4.10 -1.10
N GLN A 278 -12.58 4.19 -2.12
CA GLN A 278 -12.90 3.70 -3.48
C GLN A 278 -13.14 2.20 -3.48
N TRP A 279 -12.28 1.45 -2.80
CA TRP A 279 -12.47 0.01 -2.66
C TRP A 279 -13.78 -0.36 -1.95
N TYR A 280 -14.15 0.39 -0.91
CA TYR A 280 -15.43 0.20 -0.21
C TYR A 280 -16.63 0.52 -1.12
N ALA A 281 -16.54 1.59 -1.90
CA ALA A 281 -17.57 1.97 -2.87
C ALA A 281 -17.75 0.92 -3.98
N GLU A 282 -16.65 0.44 -4.57
CA GLU A 282 -16.67 -0.63 -5.56
C GLU A 282 -17.32 -1.90 -5.01
N ARG A 283 -17.02 -2.27 -3.75
CA ARG A 283 -17.66 -3.41 -3.08
C ARG A 283 -19.16 -3.24 -2.90
N LYS A 284 -19.61 -2.04 -2.58
CA LYS A 284 -21.05 -1.76 -2.41
C LYS A 284 -21.79 -1.88 -3.74
N GLU A 285 -21.23 -1.32 -4.81
CA GLU A 285 -21.79 -1.46 -6.17
C GLU A 285 -21.85 -2.93 -6.63
N GLN A 286 -20.83 -3.72 -6.32
CA GLN A 286 -20.81 -5.15 -6.66
C GLN A 286 -21.88 -5.95 -5.91
N GLN A 287 -22.07 -5.68 -4.61
CA GLN A 287 -23.14 -6.31 -3.82
C GLN A 287 -24.53 -5.93 -4.31
N ASP A 288 -24.73 -4.65 -4.68
CA ASP A 288 -26.00 -4.17 -5.23
C ASP A 288 -26.31 -4.79 -6.60
N ALA A 289 -25.30 -4.95 -7.46
CA ALA A 289 -25.42 -5.63 -8.75
C ALA A 289 -25.73 -7.13 -8.62
N ASP A 290 -25.07 -7.83 -7.68
CA ASP A 290 -25.34 -9.23 -7.40
C ASP A 290 -26.76 -9.43 -6.84
N ALA A 291 -27.23 -8.52 -5.97
CA ALA A 291 -28.59 -8.54 -5.46
C ALA A 291 -29.64 -8.31 -6.55
N LEU A 292 -29.37 -7.41 -7.50
CA LEU A 292 -30.23 -7.17 -8.66
C LEU A 292 -30.28 -8.38 -9.60
N SER A 293 -29.14 -8.97 -9.93
CA SER A 293 -29.08 -10.16 -10.79
C SER A 293 -29.80 -11.36 -10.16
N LYS A 294 -29.69 -11.51 -8.83
CA LYS A 294 -30.41 -12.54 -8.09
C LYS A 294 -31.92 -12.33 -8.13
N LYS A 295 -32.39 -11.08 -7.95
CA LYS A 295 -33.82 -10.73 -8.11
C LYS A 295 -34.32 -10.97 -9.53
N GLU A 296 -33.54 -10.65 -10.57
CA GLU A 296 -33.92 -10.90 -11.97
C GLU A 296 -34.02 -12.41 -12.26
N ASN A 297 -33.08 -13.21 -11.73
CA ASN A 297 -33.10 -14.66 -11.86
C ASN A 297 -34.24 -15.32 -11.08
N GLU A 298 -34.61 -14.77 -9.92
CA GLU A 298 -35.79 -15.19 -9.15
C GLU A 298 -37.09 -14.81 -9.88
N ALA A 299 -37.18 -13.61 -10.45
CA ALA A 299 -38.32 -13.17 -11.25
C ALA A 299 -38.51 -13.99 -12.53
N LYS A 300 -37.43 -14.48 -13.16
CA LYS A 300 -37.50 -15.41 -14.30
C LYS A 300 -37.92 -16.83 -13.91
N LYS A 301 -37.85 -17.19 -12.63
CA LYS A 301 -38.30 -18.50 -12.11
C LYS A 301 -39.78 -18.52 -11.70
N GLU A 302 -40.42 -17.37 -11.49
CA GLU A 302 -41.86 -17.31 -11.25
C GLU A 302 -42.64 -17.57 -12.56
N PRO A 303 -43.55 -18.58 -12.60
CA PRO A 303 -44.35 -18.82 -13.79
C PRO A 303 -45.34 -17.67 -14.02
N PRO A 304 -45.71 -17.37 -15.28
CA PRO A 304 -46.63 -16.28 -15.57
C PRO A 304 -47.96 -16.57 -14.88
N LYS A 305 -48.43 -15.63 -14.05
CA LYS A 305 -49.79 -15.68 -13.48
C LYS A 305 -50.77 -15.67 -14.66
N VAL A 306 -51.32 -16.85 -14.97
CA VAL A 306 -52.32 -17.05 -16.00
C VAL A 306 -53.48 -16.10 -15.72
N ALA A 307 -53.66 -15.14 -16.62
CA ALA A 307 -54.85 -14.31 -16.67
C ALA A 307 -56.06 -15.23 -16.83
N ARG A 308 -56.87 -15.36 -15.77
CA ARG A 308 -58.12 -16.10 -15.81
C ARG A 308 -59.12 -15.31 -16.65
N GLN A 309 -59.11 -15.53 -17.97
CA GLN A 309 -60.24 -15.19 -18.84
C GLN A 309 -61.43 -16.05 -18.41
N GLY A 310 -62.35 -15.45 -17.66
CA GLY A 310 -63.67 -16.01 -17.45
C GLY A 310 -64.53 -15.70 -18.68
N SER A 311 -64.59 -16.63 -19.63
CA SER A 311 -65.66 -16.67 -20.62
C SER A 311 -66.93 -17.21 -19.96
N SER A 312 -67.99 -16.40 -19.89
CA SER A 312 -69.36 -16.91 -19.80
C SER A 312 -70.24 -16.07 -20.72
N SER A 313 -70.65 -16.71 -21.81
CA SER A 313 -71.62 -16.21 -22.79
C SER A 313 -73.03 -16.13 -22.21
N ALA A 314 -73.69 -15.01 -22.50
CA ALA A 314 -75.12 -14.82 -22.84
C ALA A 314 -76.22 -15.52 -22.02
N SER A 315 -77.10 -14.73 -21.39
CA SER A 315 -78.55 -14.90 -21.59
C SER A 315 -79.35 -13.65 -21.22
N SER A 316 -80.09 -13.15 -22.20
CA SER A 316 -81.09 -12.10 -22.09
C SER A 316 -82.33 -12.60 -21.34
N LYS A 317 -82.77 -11.92 -20.28
CA LYS A 317 -84.13 -12.09 -19.74
C LYS A 317 -84.69 -10.76 -19.19
N LYS A 318 -85.57 -10.18 -20.01
CA LYS A 318 -86.84 -9.51 -19.69
C LYS A 318 -86.96 -8.82 -18.31
N LYS A 319 -86.92 -7.49 -18.32
CA LYS A 319 -87.70 -6.65 -17.40
C LYS A 319 -89.18 -6.74 -17.79
N HIS A 320 -90.05 -7.15 -16.88
CA HIS A 320 -91.42 -6.64 -16.77
C HIS A 320 -92.01 -7.00 -15.39
N ILE A 321 -92.28 -5.95 -14.61
CA ILE A 321 -93.46 -5.72 -13.75
C ILE A 321 -93.79 -6.75 -12.66
N PHE A 322 -93.73 -6.31 -11.39
CA PHE A 322 -94.91 -6.39 -10.52
C PHE A 322 -94.94 -5.25 -9.51
N VAL A 323 -96.11 -4.62 -9.45
CA VAL A 323 -96.58 -3.58 -8.55
C VAL A 323 -97.65 -4.22 -7.66
N THR A 324 -97.72 -3.76 -6.42
CA THR A 324 -98.82 -3.85 -5.43
C THR A 324 -99.13 -5.16 -4.69
N GLY A 325 -99.12 -4.98 -3.36
CA GLY A 325 -99.92 -5.63 -2.34
C GLY A 325 -99.74 -4.80 -1.07
#